data_AF-A0AA38LAC8-F1
#
_entry.id   AF-A0AA38LAC8-F1
#
_cell.length_a   1.000
_cell.length_b   1.000
_cell.length_c   1.000
_cell.angle_alpha   90.00
_cell.angle_beta   90.00
_cell.angle_gamma   90.00
#
_symmetry.space_group_name_H-M   'P 1'
#
loop_
_entity.id
_entity.type
_entity.pdbx_description
1 polymer ?
#
loop_
_entity_poly.entity_id
_entity_poly.type
_entity_poly.pdbx_seq_one_letter_code
_entity_poly.pdbx_strand_id
1 'polypeptide(L)'
;LASMSRGSVHHYYLRKGTLSVLKDRYWGQGLLVEALAYVVSQYHCVVLFIHGKDADKESSPLMLFGLGVANVCGSFFSAYPTTGSFSRSAVNHESGAKTGLSGIIMGVIVVCALQFLTPLFTDIPQILKNTFDIKIDTYFLGQCTLAAIVISAVLGLIDYEEAIFLWRVDKRDFLQWVTTSITTLFLGIEIGVLVGVGISLAFVIHESANPHIAVLGRLPGTTVYRNIKQYPEAYIYHGIVIVRIDAPIYFANISYIKDRLREYEARSDGTAKHGVQVEKIFYVVIEMAPVTYIDSSAAEALKELYQEYKARNIQMAISNPNQEILSTLAKSGVVELIGKEWYFVRVHDAVQVCLSHLQGNVDRFNYSSEEPEQDISRKQSNSSLSKTLFRRKDFEDASMERQPLITERTED
;
A
#
# COMPACT_ATOMS: atom_id res chain seq x y z
N LEU A 1 -10.38 -35.55 -23.94
CA LEU A 1 -11.39 -35.30 -25.01
C LEU A 1 -11.28 -36.24 -26.23
N ALA A 2 -10.69 -37.45 -26.11
CA ALA A 2 -10.56 -38.39 -27.23
C ALA A 2 -11.40 -39.69 -27.09
N SER A 3 -12.31 -39.81 -26.12
CA SER A 3 -13.10 -41.04 -25.93
C SER A 3 -14.63 -40.88 -25.98
N MET A 4 -15.16 -39.66 -26.21
CA MET A 4 -16.61 -39.42 -26.19
C MET A 4 -17.25 -39.35 -27.58
N SER A 5 -16.65 -40.00 -28.57
CA SER A 5 -17.24 -40.17 -29.90
C SER A 5 -17.61 -41.64 -30.11
N ARG A 6 -18.78 -42.04 -29.60
CA ARG A 6 -19.67 -43.05 -30.22
C ARG A 6 -20.88 -43.34 -29.32
N GLY A 7 -22.06 -43.00 -29.83
CA GLY A 7 -23.30 -43.77 -29.67
C GLY A 7 -23.95 -43.83 -28.28
N SER A 8 -25.00 -43.03 -28.09
CA SER A 8 -26.35 -43.47 -27.68
C SER A 8 -27.05 -42.39 -26.85
N VAL A 9 -28.15 -41.92 -27.40
CA VAL A 9 -29.18 -41.15 -26.70
C VAL A 9 -29.74 -42.03 -25.58
N HIS A 10 -29.35 -41.79 -24.33
CA HIS A 10 -30.02 -42.36 -23.17
C HIS A 10 -30.45 -41.24 -22.22
N HIS A 11 -31.78 -41.12 -22.07
CA HIS A 11 -32.44 -40.40 -20.99
C HIS A 11 -31.84 -40.82 -19.63
N TYR A 12 -31.01 -39.97 -19.03
CA TYR A 12 -30.54 -40.17 -17.66
C TYR A 12 -31.55 -39.56 -16.68
N TYR A 13 -32.35 -40.42 -16.05
CA TYR A 13 -33.03 -40.11 -14.80
C TYR A 13 -31.96 -39.79 -13.73
N LEU A 14 -31.94 -38.54 -13.24
CA LEU A 14 -31.03 -38.10 -12.19
C LEU A 14 -31.32 -38.85 -10.87
N ARG A 15 -30.47 -39.83 -10.54
CA ARG A 15 -30.45 -40.51 -9.23
C ARG A 15 -29.92 -39.51 -8.20
N LYS A 16 -30.55 -39.40 -7.02
CA LYS A 16 -30.19 -38.45 -5.93
C LYS A 16 -28.70 -38.45 -5.55
N GLY A 17 -27.95 -39.53 -5.78
CA GLY A 17 -26.49 -39.61 -5.54
C GLY A 17 -25.59 -39.07 -6.66
N THR A 18 -26.10 -38.89 -7.88
CA THR A 18 -25.34 -38.29 -8.99
C THR A 18 -25.27 -36.77 -8.82
N LEU A 19 -26.32 -36.16 -8.25
CA LEU A 19 -26.36 -34.73 -7.98
C LEU A 19 -25.34 -34.31 -6.92
N SER A 20 -25.10 -35.13 -5.89
CA SER A 20 -24.08 -34.83 -4.86
C SER A 20 -22.66 -34.97 -5.41
N VAL A 21 -22.38 -35.98 -6.23
CA VAL A 21 -21.07 -36.15 -6.89
C VAL A 21 -20.80 -35.05 -7.93
N LEU A 22 -21.83 -34.62 -8.66
CA LEU A 22 -21.76 -33.46 -9.55
C LEU A 22 -21.58 -32.16 -8.75
N LYS A 23 -22.27 -32.01 -7.62
CA LYS A 23 -22.13 -30.85 -6.74
C LYS A 23 -20.70 -30.74 -6.21
N ASP A 24 -20.12 -31.82 -5.68
CA ASP A 24 -18.78 -31.79 -5.07
C ASP A 24 -17.65 -31.60 -6.09
N ARG A 25 -17.82 -32.10 -7.33
CA ARG A 25 -16.77 -31.98 -8.37
C ARG A 25 -16.86 -30.69 -9.18
N TYR A 26 -18.06 -30.17 -9.43
CA TYR A 26 -18.26 -29.06 -10.37
C TYR A 26 -18.53 -27.71 -9.69
N TRP A 27 -18.77 -27.67 -8.36
CA TRP A 27 -18.88 -26.37 -7.66
C TRP A 27 -17.60 -25.55 -7.71
N GLY A 28 -16.46 -26.19 -7.41
CA GLY A 28 -15.15 -25.50 -7.46
C GLY A 28 -14.80 -25.04 -8.87
N GLN A 29 -15.03 -25.89 -9.87
CA GLN A 29 -14.79 -25.57 -11.28
C GLN A 29 -15.75 -24.48 -11.80
N GLY A 30 -17.03 -24.51 -11.41
CA GLY A 30 -18.01 -23.50 -11.79
C GLY A 30 -17.64 -22.12 -11.25
N LEU A 31 -17.28 -22.04 -9.96
CA LEU A 31 -16.83 -20.79 -9.33
C LEU A 31 -15.55 -20.25 -9.99
N LEU A 32 -14.59 -21.13 -10.31
CA LEU A 32 -13.36 -20.77 -11.01
C LEU A 32 -13.64 -20.26 -12.43
N VAL A 33 -14.50 -20.94 -13.19
CA VAL A 33 -14.87 -20.52 -14.55
C VAL A 33 -15.58 -19.17 -14.52
N GLU A 34 -16.46 -18.93 -13.56
CA GLU A 34 -17.10 -17.61 -13.38
C GLU A 34 -16.11 -16.54 -12.93
N ALA A 35 -15.17 -16.85 -12.02
CA ALA A 35 -14.13 -15.92 -11.61
C ALA A 35 -13.17 -15.58 -12.77
N LEU A 36 -12.82 -16.55 -13.61
CA LEU A 36 -12.03 -16.33 -14.81
C LEU A 36 -12.81 -15.54 -15.86
N ALA A 37 -14.09 -15.86 -16.07
CA ALA A 37 -14.99 -15.10 -16.93
C ALA A 37 -15.11 -13.65 -16.45
N TYR A 38 -15.18 -13.44 -15.15
CA TYR A 38 -15.15 -12.14 -14.50
C TYR A 38 -13.85 -11.39 -14.81
N VAL A 39 -12.70 -12.00 -14.54
CA VAL A 39 -11.39 -11.37 -14.78
C VAL A 39 -11.22 -10.99 -16.25
N VAL A 40 -11.56 -11.90 -17.16
CA VAL A 40 -11.47 -11.65 -18.62
C VAL A 40 -12.46 -10.56 -19.04
N SER A 41 -13.67 -10.54 -18.51
CA SER A 41 -14.68 -9.51 -18.80
C SER A 41 -14.27 -8.13 -18.26
N GLN A 42 -13.73 -8.07 -17.03
CA GLN A 42 -13.18 -6.84 -16.46
C GLN A 42 -11.98 -6.32 -17.25
N TYR A 43 -11.04 -7.22 -17.61
CA TYR A 43 -9.92 -6.86 -18.46
C TYR A 43 -10.40 -6.31 -19.81
N HIS A 44 -11.39 -6.96 -20.42
CA HIS A 44 -12.02 -6.47 -21.65
C HIS A 44 -12.61 -5.06 -21.48
N CYS A 45 -13.27 -4.80 -20.36
CA CYS A 45 -13.81 -3.49 -20.02
C CYS A 45 -12.72 -2.43 -19.89
N VAL A 46 -11.62 -2.76 -19.20
CA VAL A 46 -10.48 -1.86 -19.01
C VAL A 46 -9.77 -1.57 -20.32
N VAL A 47 -9.57 -2.57 -21.18
CA VAL A 47 -8.92 -2.38 -22.49
C VAL A 47 -9.81 -1.58 -23.44
N LEU A 48 -11.12 -1.83 -23.44
CA LEU A 48 -12.09 -1.00 -24.17
C LEU A 48 -12.15 0.43 -23.61
N PHE A 49 -11.97 0.63 -22.31
CA PHE A 49 -11.92 1.95 -21.68
C PHE A 49 -10.63 2.72 -22.04
N ILE A 50 -9.50 2.04 -22.20
CA ILE A 50 -8.23 2.67 -22.61
C ILE A 50 -8.27 3.08 -24.10
N HIS A 51 -8.97 2.32 -24.94
CA HIS A 51 -9.06 2.60 -26.39
C HIS A 51 -10.30 3.41 -26.79
N GLY A 52 -11.36 3.39 -25.99
CA GLY A 52 -12.62 4.10 -26.20
C GLY A 52 -12.66 5.36 -25.34
N LYS A 53 -12.47 6.52 -25.97
CA LYS A 53 -12.96 7.79 -25.42
C LYS A 53 -14.48 7.63 -25.20
N ASP A 54 -14.94 7.92 -23.98
CA ASP A 54 -16.36 8.02 -23.58
C ASP A 54 -17.04 6.73 -23.09
N ALA A 55 -16.59 6.17 -21.96
CA ALA A 55 -17.41 5.26 -21.16
C ALA A 55 -17.40 5.65 -19.67
N ASP A 56 -18.59 5.84 -19.11
CA ASP A 56 -18.79 6.30 -17.74
C ASP A 56 -18.31 5.27 -16.71
N LYS A 57 -17.64 5.75 -15.65
CA LYS A 57 -17.04 4.92 -14.56
C LYS A 57 -18.04 4.02 -13.80
N GLU A 58 -19.34 4.16 -14.05
CA GLU A 58 -20.42 3.56 -13.27
C GLU A 58 -20.92 2.20 -13.82
N SER A 59 -20.44 1.77 -14.99
CA SER A 59 -21.01 0.61 -15.70
C SER A 59 -20.45 -0.78 -15.30
N SER A 60 -19.37 -0.86 -14.53
CA SER A 60 -18.74 -2.16 -14.19
C SER A 60 -19.67 -3.13 -13.45
N PRO A 61 -20.44 -2.72 -12.41
CA PRO A 61 -21.40 -3.61 -11.76
C PRO A 61 -22.57 -4.02 -12.66
N LEU A 62 -23.05 -3.11 -13.52
CA LEU A 62 -24.18 -3.37 -14.43
C LEU A 62 -23.79 -4.36 -15.53
N MET A 63 -22.57 -4.27 -16.06
CA MET A 63 -22.08 -5.23 -17.05
C MET A 63 -21.98 -6.65 -16.48
N LEU A 64 -21.53 -6.77 -15.23
CA LEU A 64 -21.47 -8.05 -14.53
C LEU A 64 -22.85 -8.65 -14.33
N PHE A 65 -23.81 -7.82 -13.92
CA PHE A 65 -25.20 -8.22 -13.83
C PHE A 65 -25.73 -8.73 -15.18
N GLY A 66 -25.44 -8.01 -16.27
CA GLY A 66 -25.80 -8.42 -17.63
C GLY A 66 -25.19 -9.77 -18.05
N LEU A 67 -23.90 -10.00 -17.76
CA LEU A 67 -23.22 -11.25 -18.06
C LEU A 67 -23.80 -12.42 -17.23
N GLY A 68 -24.10 -12.17 -15.96
CA GLY A 68 -24.76 -13.14 -15.08
C GLY A 68 -26.14 -13.54 -15.61
N VAL A 69 -26.97 -12.56 -15.97
CA VAL A 69 -28.28 -12.80 -16.59
C VAL A 69 -28.14 -13.59 -17.91
N ALA A 70 -27.18 -13.23 -18.77
CA ALA A 70 -26.93 -13.93 -20.02
C ALA A 70 -26.56 -15.41 -19.80
N ASN A 71 -25.70 -15.71 -18.82
CA ASN A 71 -25.31 -17.08 -18.49
C ASN A 71 -26.44 -17.87 -17.82
N VAL A 72 -27.25 -17.25 -16.97
CA VAL A 72 -28.46 -17.87 -16.42
C VAL A 72 -29.43 -18.23 -17.54
N CYS A 73 -29.74 -17.29 -18.43
CA CYS A 73 -30.57 -17.55 -19.60
C CYS A 73 -29.98 -18.66 -20.48
N GLY A 74 -28.67 -18.62 -20.77
CA GLY A 74 -27.97 -19.61 -21.58
C GLY A 74 -28.00 -21.03 -20.98
N SER A 75 -28.00 -21.15 -19.66
CA SER A 75 -28.05 -22.46 -18.97
C SER A 75 -29.32 -23.26 -19.31
N PHE A 76 -30.45 -22.59 -19.56
CA PHE A 76 -31.70 -23.22 -19.97
C PHE A 76 -31.64 -23.79 -21.40
N PHE A 77 -30.70 -23.32 -22.22
CA PHE A 77 -30.54 -23.71 -23.62
C PHE A 77 -29.26 -24.55 -23.86
N SER A 78 -28.65 -25.11 -22.81
CA SER A 78 -27.39 -25.86 -22.90
C SER A 78 -26.23 -25.07 -23.51
N ALA A 79 -26.21 -23.74 -23.30
CA ALA A 79 -25.10 -22.90 -23.73
C ALA A 79 -23.87 -23.09 -22.81
N TYR A 80 -22.68 -22.98 -23.40
CA TYR A 80 -21.45 -22.83 -22.63
C TYR A 80 -21.43 -21.48 -21.91
N PRO A 81 -20.74 -21.37 -20.75
CA PRO A 81 -20.52 -20.09 -20.09
C PRO A 81 -19.93 -19.07 -21.07
N THR A 82 -20.64 -17.96 -21.24
CA THR A 82 -20.26 -16.89 -22.15
C THR A 82 -19.47 -15.82 -21.41
N THR A 83 -18.55 -15.19 -22.13
CA THR A 83 -17.66 -14.12 -21.64
C THR A 83 -17.52 -13.03 -22.70
N GLY A 84 -16.97 -11.87 -22.33
CA GLY A 84 -16.58 -10.84 -23.30
C GLY A 84 -15.47 -11.32 -24.23
N SER A 85 -15.59 -11.06 -25.53
CA SER A 85 -14.62 -11.48 -26.55
C SER A 85 -13.83 -10.28 -27.09
N PHE A 86 -12.51 -10.28 -26.87
CA PHE A 86 -11.61 -9.23 -27.37
C PHE A 86 -11.70 -9.07 -28.89
N SER A 87 -11.49 -10.16 -29.63
CA SER A 87 -11.48 -10.14 -31.10
C SER A 87 -12.81 -9.67 -31.68
N ARG A 88 -13.96 -10.14 -31.16
CA ARG A 88 -15.27 -9.76 -31.70
C ARG A 88 -15.64 -8.31 -31.42
N SER A 89 -15.33 -7.81 -30.22
CA SER A 89 -15.62 -6.41 -29.89
C SER A 89 -14.70 -5.45 -30.65
N ALA A 90 -13.43 -5.81 -30.86
CA ALA A 90 -12.50 -5.01 -31.65
C ALA A 90 -13.00 -4.86 -33.10
N VAL A 91 -13.37 -5.96 -33.76
CA VAL A 91 -13.94 -5.92 -35.12
C VAL A 91 -15.27 -5.15 -35.16
N ASN A 92 -16.12 -5.32 -34.15
CA ASN A 92 -17.39 -4.58 -34.06
C ASN A 92 -17.16 -3.06 -33.90
N HIS A 93 -16.13 -2.66 -33.15
CA HIS A 93 -15.74 -1.27 -32.98
C HIS A 93 -15.11 -0.69 -34.27
N GLU A 94 -14.19 -1.42 -34.92
CA GLU A 94 -13.61 -1.03 -36.22
C GLU A 94 -14.67 -0.92 -37.33
N SER A 95 -15.73 -1.74 -37.25
CA SER A 95 -16.89 -1.67 -38.15
C SER A 95 -17.79 -0.46 -37.89
N GLY A 96 -17.48 0.39 -36.90
CA GLY A 96 -18.21 1.61 -36.58
C GLY A 96 -19.50 1.39 -35.78
N ALA A 97 -19.64 0.27 -35.06
CA ALA A 97 -20.81 0.02 -34.23
C ALA A 97 -20.86 0.97 -33.02
N LYS A 98 -21.97 1.71 -32.88
CA LYS A 98 -22.17 2.71 -31.82
C LYS A 98 -23.19 2.32 -30.75
N THR A 99 -23.95 1.23 -30.98
CA THR A 99 -25.04 0.81 -30.08
C THR A 99 -25.02 -0.70 -29.87
N GLY A 100 -25.57 -1.16 -28.75
CA GLY A 100 -25.72 -2.59 -28.45
C GLY A 100 -26.62 -3.36 -29.44
N LEU A 101 -27.32 -2.66 -30.33
CA LEU A 101 -28.11 -3.26 -31.41
C LEU A 101 -27.25 -4.12 -32.34
N SER A 102 -25.95 -3.79 -32.51
CA SER A 102 -25.05 -4.58 -33.35
C SER A 102 -24.90 -6.02 -32.84
N GLY A 103 -24.90 -6.22 -31.52
CA GLY A 103 -24.86 -7.55 -30.89
C GLY A 103 -26.11 -8.38 -31.18
N ILE A 104 -27.29 -7.75 -31.18
CA ILE A 104 -28.56 -8.42 -31.51
C ILE A 104 -28.57 -8.84 -32.98
N ILE A 105 -28.21 -7.93 -33.89
CA ILE A 105 -28.14 -8.21 -35.33
C ILE A 105 -27.16 -9.35 -35.60
N MET A 106 -25.98 -9.32 -34.97
CA MET A 106 -25.01 -10.41 -35.05
C MET A 106 -25.60 -11.75 -34.57
N GLY A 107 -26.32 -11.75 -33.45
CA GLY A 107 -27.02 -12.94 -32.94
C GLY A 107 -28.02 -13.53 -33.94
N VAL A 108 -28.85 -12.68 -34.56
CA VAL A 108 -29.81 -13.11 -35.60
C VAL A 108 -29.10 -13.69 -36.81
N ILE A 109 -28.04 -13.03 -37.29
CA ILE A 109 -27.25 -13.52 -38.43
C ILE A 109 -26.64 -14.90 -38.12
N VAL A 110 -26.10 -15.10 -36.91
CA VAL A 110 -25.57 -16.40 -36.48
C VAL A 110 -26.65 -17.46 -36.46
N VAL A 111 -27.84 -17.17 -35.93
CA VAL A 111 -28.97 -18.13 -35.95
C VAL A 111 -29.38 -18.47 -37.38
N CYS A 112 -29.50 -17.48 -38.27
CA CYS A 112 -29.79 -17.70 -39.69
C CYS A 112 -28.70 -18.54 -40.36
N ALA A 113 -27.41 -18.24 -40.11
CA ALA A 113 -26.30 -19.01 -40.64
C ALA A 113 -26.35 -20.47 -40.14
N LEU A 114 -26.61 -20.69 -38.86
CA LEU A 114 -26.75 -22.05 -38.32
C LEU A 114 -27.96 -22.80 -38.90
N GLN A 115 -29.04 -22.13 -39.29
CA GLN A 115 -30.18 -22.83 -39.89
C GLN A 115 -30.00 -23.12 -41.39
N PHE A 116 -29.41 -22.18 -42.14
CA PHE A 116 -29.32 -22.26 -43.61
C PHE A 116 -27.96 -22.76 -44.13
N LEU A 117 -26.85 -22.45 -43.45
CA LEU A 117 -25.49 -22.84 -43.88
C LEU A 117 -25.00 -24.14 -43.22
N THR A 118 -25.60 -24.62 -42.14
CA THR A 118 -25.24 -25.93 -41.54
C THR A 118 -25.28 -27.09 -42.54
N PRO A 119 -26.33 -27.29 -43.38
CA PRO A 119 -26.30 -28.35 -44.38
C PRO A 119 -25.17 -28.16 -45.41
N LEU A 120 -24.84 -26.91 -45.75
CA LEU A 120 -23.74 -26.61 -46.68
C LEU A 120 -22.38 -27.06 -46.11
N PHE A 121 -22.15 -26.85 -44.81
CA PHE A 121 -20.90 -27.24 -44.15
C PHE A 121 -20.78 -28.75 -43.89
N THR A 122 -21.90 -29.47 -43.75
CA THR A 122 -21.89 -30.95 -43.60
C THR A 122 -21.76 -31.66 -44.93
N ASP A 123 -22.34 -31.11 -46.00
CA ASP A 123 -22.50 -31.83 -47.28
C ASP A 123 -21.36 -31.54 -48.26
N ILE A 124 -20.73 -30.36 -48.19
CA ILE A 124 -19.55 -30.03 -49.02
C ILE A 124 -18.40 -31.06 -48.86
N PRO A 125 -18.03 -31.51 -47.65
CA PRO A 125 -17.04 -32.56 -47.46
C PRO A 125 -17.38 -33.89 -48.15
N GLN A 126 -18.68 -34.23 -48.25
CA GLN A 126 -19.15 -35.47 -48.88
C GLN A 126 -19.20 -35.37 -50.42
N ILE A 127 -19.66 -34.25 -50.97
CA ILE A 127 -19.76 -34.04 -52.43
C ILE A 127 -18.37 -33.96 -53.06
N LEU A 128 -17.42 -33.28 -52.40
CA LEU A 128 -16.04 -33.16 -52.89
C LEU A 128 -15.32 -34.51 -52.92
N LYS A 129 -15.62 -35.39 -51.95
CA LYS A 129 -15.05 -36.75 -51.85
C LYS A 129 -15.58 -37.70 -52.93
N ASN A 130 -16.81 -37.51 -53.41
CA ASN A 130 -17.41 -38.36 -54.43
C ASN A 130 -17.11 -37.90 -55.86
N THR A 131 -16.75 -36.63 -56.06
CA THR A 131 -16.56 -36.03 -57.39
C THR A 131 -15.10 -35.97 -57.83
N PHE A 132 -14.19 -35.81 -56.88
CA PHE A 132 -12.75 -35.86 -57.12
C PHE A 132 -12.20 -36.95 -56.21
N ASP A 133 -11.44 -37.91 -56.76
CA ASP A 133 -10.72 -38.97 -56.04
C ASP A 133 -9.54 -38.40 -55.21
N ILE A 134 -9.80 -37.29 -54.53
CA ILE A 134 -8.90 -36.58 -53.64
C ILE A 134 -9.03 -37.25 -52.28
N LYS A 135 -8.05 -38.11 -51.99
CA LYS A 135 -7.87 -38.80 -50.71
C LYS A 135 -7.31 -37.87 -49.61
N ILE A 136 -7.70 -36.59 -49.63
CA ILE A 136 -7.45 -35.65 -48.54
C ILE A 136 -8.75 -35.63 -47.75
N ASP A 137 -8.70 -36.09 -46.50
CA ASP A 137 -9.86 -36.04 -45.63
C ASP A 137 -10.31 -34.58 -45.48
N THR A 138 -11.37 -34.16 -46.17
CA THR A 138 -11.88 -32.78 -46.14
C THR A 138 -12.20 -32.31 -44.71
N TYR A 139 -12.45 -33.26 -43.79
CA TYR A 139 -12.54 -33.02 -42.34
C TYR A 139 -11.25 -32.46 -41.73
N PHE A 140 -10.08 -32.90 -42.20
CA PHE A 140 -8.78 -32.39 -41.79
C PHE A 140 -8.58 -30.94 -42.25
N LEU A 141 -9.02 -30.59 -43.47
CA LEU A 141 -8.91 -29.23 -44.00
C LEU A 141 -9.69 -28.20 -43.18
N GLY A 142 -10.88 -28.56 -42.70
CA GLY A 142 -11.69 -27.72 -41.81
C GLY A 142 -11.04 -27.52 -40.43
N GLN A 143 -10.48 -28.59 -39.85
CA GLN A 143 -9.75 -28.51 -38.58
C GLN A 143 -8.47 -27.68 -38.70
N CYS A 144 -7.73 -27.83 -39.80
CA CYS A 144 -6.54 -27.02 -40.09
C CYS A 144 -6.89 -25.54 -40.24
N THR A 145 -8.00 -25.23 -40.93
CA THR A 145 -8.47 -23.85 -41.09
C THR A 145 -8.86 -23.24 -39.75
N LEU A 146 -9.59 -23.97 -38.91
CA LEU A 146 -9.96 -23.50 -37.57
C LEU A 146 -8.72 -23.32 -36.68
N ALA A 147 -7.76 -24.24 -36.72
CA ALA A 147 -6.51 -24.13 -35.99
C ALA A 147 -5.69 -22.91 -36.47
N ALA A 148 -5.61 -22.67 -37.78
CA ALA A 148 -4.91 -21.51 -38.34
C ALA A 148 -5.55 -20.18 -37.88
N ILE A 149 -6.88 -20.10 -37.86
CA ILE A 149 -7.60 -18.92 -37.35
C ILE A 149 -7.29 -18.70 -35.86
N VAL A 150 -7.29 -19.76 -35.05
CA VAL A 150 -6.97 -19.67 -33.62
C VAL A 150 -5.52 -19.23 -33.41
N ILE A 151 -4.55 -19.82 -34.11
CA ILE A 151 -3.13 -19.45 -34.00
C ILE A 151 -2.94 -17.99 -34.43
N SER A 152 -3.54 -17.58 -35.54
CA SER A 152 -3.47 -16.18 -36.01
C SER A 152 -4.05 -15.20 -35.00
N ALA A 153 -5.14 -15.55 -34.31
CA ALA A 153 -5.72 -14.70 -33.28
C ALA A 153 -4.80 -14.62 -32.05
N VAL A 154 -4.22 -15.74 -31.61
CA VAL A 154 -3.36 -15.79 -30.41
C VAL A 154 -2.04 -15.07 -30.61
N LEU A 155 -1.46 -15.09 -31.82
CA LEU A 155 -0.20 -14.38 -32.10
C LEU A 155 -0.31 -12.87 -31.84
N GLY A 156 -1.48 -12.27 -32.07
CA GLY A 156 -1.73 -10.86 -31.77
C GLY A 156 -1.97 -10.55 -30.29
N LEU A 157 -2.13 -11.58 -29.43
CA LEU A 157 -2.31 -11.41 -27.98
C LEU A 157 -0.99 -11.44 -27.22
N ILE A 158 0.10 -11.90 -27.84
CA ILE A 158 1.40 -11.99 -27.16
C ILE A 158 2.13 -10.64 -27.28
N ASP A 159 2.13 -9.89 -26.19
CA ASP A 159 2.85 -8.63 -26.08
C ASP A 159 4.25 -8.85 -25.51
N TYR A 160 5.24 -8.91 -26.39
CA TYR A 160 6.65 -9.07 -26.00
C TYR A 160 7.28 -7.74 -25.55
N GLU A 161 6.74 -6.60 -25.97
CA GLU A 161 7.27 -5.29 -25.61
C GLU A 161 7.02 -5.02 -24.13
N GLU A 162 5.84 -5.40 -23.63
CA GLU A 162 5.49 -5.29 -22.21
C GLU A 162 6.44 -6.11 -21.32
N ALA A 163 6.81 -7.32 -21.73
CA ALA A 163 7.76 -8.14 -20.96
C ALA A 163 9.14 -7.47 -20.83
N ILE A 164 9.61 -6.80 -21.89
CA ILE A 164 10.88 -6.05 -21.89
C ILE A 164 10.76 -4.78 -21.04
N PHE A 165 9.61 -4.11 -21.11
CA PHE A 165 9.31 -2.93 -20.30
C PHE A 165 9.33 -3.26 -18.81
N LEU A 166 8.62 -4.31 -18.38
CA LEU A 166 8.62 -4.78 -16.99
C LEU A 166 10.03 -5.11 -16.50
N TRP A 167 10.85 -5.79 -17.31
CA TRP A 167 12.23 -6.10 -16.93
C TRP A 167 13.09 -4.85 -16.68
N ARG A 168 12.84 -3.76 -17.42
CA ARG A 168 13.59 -2.51 -17.28
C ARG A 168 13.09 -1.65 -16.10
N VAL A 169 11.79 -1.71 -15.79
CA VAL A 169 11.15 -0.85 -14.78
C VAL A 169 11.18 -1.49 -13.39
N ASP A 170 10.55 -2.66 -13.22
CA ASP A 170 10.51 -3.37 -11.94
C ASP A 170 10.69 -4.87 -12.11
N LYS A 171 11.79 -5.38 -11.55
CA LYS A 171 12.13 -6.80 -11.57
C LYS A 171 11.11 -7.66 -10.82
N ARG A 172 10.40 -7.12 -9.83
CA ARG A 172 9.37 -7.84 -9.07
C ARG A 172 8.14 -8.10 -9.93
N ASP A 173 7.71 -7.09 -10.70
CA ASP A 173 6.58 -7.23 -11.62
C ASP A 173 6.92 -8.19 -12.76
N PHE A 174 8.15 -8.12 -13.28
CA PHE A 174 8.64 -9.11 -14.24
C PHE A 174 8.66 -10.53 -13.66
N LEU A 175 9.12 -10.70 -12.40
CA LEU A 175 9.10 -12.01 -11.75
C LEU A 175 7.67 -12.54 -11.62
N GLN A 176 6.71 -11.71 -11.21
CA GLN A 176 5.30 -12.08 -11.14
C GLN A 176 4.77 -12.50 -12.52
N TRP A 177 5.10 -11.74 -13.57
CA TRP A 177 4.72 -12.05 -14.95
C TRP A 177 5.29 -13.40 -15.41
N VAL A 178 6.58 -13.64 -15.21
CA VAL A 178 7.25 -14.90 -15.60
C VAL A 178 6.66 -16.07 -14.83
N THR A 179 6.53 -15.96 -13.51
CA THR A 179 5.99 -17.04 -12.68
C THR A 179 4.56 -17.37 -13.07
N THR A 180 3.69 -16.36 -13.22
CA THR A 180 2.28 -16.59 -13.62
C THR A 180 2.21 -17.22 -15.01
N SER A 181 3.04 -16.78 -15.96
CA SER A 181 3.09 -17.31 -17.33
C SER A 181 3.54 -18.78 -17.36
N ILE A 182 4.64 -19.11 -16.66
CA ILE A 182 5.16 -20.48 -16.57
C ILE A 182 4.15 -21.38 -15.86
N THR A 183 3.58 -20.96 -14.74
CA THR A 183 2.59 -21.74 -13.99
C THR A 183 1.35 -22.00 -14.85
N THR A 184 0.86 -20.99 -15.58
CA THR A 184 -0.30 -21.14 -16.48
C THR A 184 -0.02 -22.10 -17.63
N LEU A 185 1.18 -22.05 -18.21
CA LEU A 185 1.59 -22.89 -19.33
C LEU A 185 1.69 -24.38 -18.94
N PHE A 186 2.25 -24.69 -17.76
CA PHE A 186 2.50 -26.07 -17.36
C PHE A 186 1.40 -26.68 -16.47
N LEU A 187 0.79 -25.89 -15.59
CA LEU A 187 -0.19 -26.36 -14.61
C LEU A 187 -1.64 -25.98 -14.97
N GLY A 188 -1.83 -25.22 -16.05
CA GLY A 188 -3.13 -24.77 -16.52
C GLY A 188 -3.58 -23.45 -15.90
N ILE A 189 -4.65 -22.88 -16.47
CA ILE A 189 -5.14 -21.54 -16.14
C ILE A 189 -5.68 -21.42 -14.70
N GLU A 190 -6.31 -22.46 -14.17
CA GLU A 190 -6.88 -22.45 -12.81
C GLU A 190 -5.78 -22.24 -11.75
N ILE A 191 -4.71 -23.04 -11.83
CA ILE A 191 -3.56 -22.96 -10.91
C ILE A 191 -2.75 -21.70 -11.20
N GLY A 192 -2.55 -21.35 -12.48
CA GLY A 192 -1.84 -20.15 -12.90
C GLY A 192 -2.40 -18.87 -12.29
N VAL A 193 -3.73 -18.69 -12.34
CA VAL A 193 -4.38 -17.51 -11.76
C VAL A 193 -4.32 -17.51 -10.24
N LEU A 194 -4.51 -18.66 -9.58
CA LEU A 194 -4.39 -18.75 -8.13
C LEU A 194 -2.99 -18.37 -7.65
N VAL A 195 -1.95 -18.85 -8.32
CA VAL A 195 -0.56 -18.51 -8.02
C VAL A 195 -0.28 -17.04 -8.29
N GLY A 196 -0.75 -16.49 -9.42
CA GLY A 196 -0.56 -15.08 -9.75
C GLY A 196 -1.19 -14.15 -8.72
N VAL A 197 -2.44 -14.41 -8.32
CA VAL A 197 -3.13 -13.65 -7.26
C VAL A 197 -2.43 -13.81 -5.92
N GLY A 198 -2.01 -15.03 -5.58
CA GLY A 198 -1.30 -15.31 -4.33
C GLY A 198 0.03 -14.55 -4.22
N ILE A 199 0.83 -14.54 -5.30
CA ILE A 199 2.10 -13.80 -5.36
C ILE A 199 1.86 -12.30 -5.27
N SER A 200 0.89 -11.78 -6.03
CA SER A 200 0.55 -10.35 -5.99
C SER A 200 0.13 -9.91 -4.59
N LEU A 201 -0.73 -10.69 -3.92
CA LEU A 201 -1.13 -10.42 -2.55
C LEU A 201 0.05 -10.51 -1.58
N ALA A 202 0.93 -11.50 -1.74
CA ALA A 202 2.13 -11.63 -0.92
C ALA A 202 3.07 -10.43 -1.07
N PHE A 203 3.25 -9.92 -2.29
CA PHE A 203 4.05 -8.71 -2.55
C PHE A 203 3.43 -7.47 -1.90
N VAL A 204 2.12 -7.28 -2.02
CA VAL A 204 1.40 -6.18 -1.37
C VAL A 204 1.56 -6.26 0.15
N ILE A 205 1.35 -7.44 0.74
CA ILE A 205 1.53 -7.64 2.19
C ILE A 205 2.96 -7.34 2.61
N HIS A 206 3.95 -7.84 1.87
CA HIS A 206 5.36 -7.63 2.17
C HIS A 206 5.76 -6.16 2.10
N GLU A 207 5.32 -5.44 1.06
CA GLU A 207 5.60 -4.01 0.89
C GLU A 207 4.93 -3.19 2.00
N SER A 208 3.69 -3.53 2.35
CA SER A 208 2.93 -2.86 3.39
C SER A 208 3.49 -3.14 4.81
N ALA A 209 4.07 -4.33 5.03
CA ALA A 209 4.73 -4.70 6.28
C ALA A 209 6.13 -4.08 6.46
N ASN A 210 6.81 -3.73 5.36
CA ASN A 210 8.15 -3.13 5.36
C ASN A 210 8.14 -1.73 4.75
N PRO A 211 7.44 -0.76 5.39
CA PRO A 211 7.29 0.58 4.83
C PRO A 211 8.64 1.29 4.72
N HIS A 212 8.73 2.21 3.76
CA HIS A 212 9.91 3.07 3.65
C HIS A 212 9.98 4.04 4.84
N ILE A 213 11.14 4.05 5.49
CA ILE A 213 11.45 4.96 6.60
C ILE A 213 12.72 5.70 6.22
N ALA A 214 12.67 7.03 6.32
CA ALA A 214 13.76 7.91 5.91
C ALA A 214 14.26 8.75 7.08
N VAL A 215 15.58 8.77 7.27
CA VAL A 215 16.22 9.75 8.16
C VAL A 215 16.38 11.06 7.39
N LEU A 216 15.97 12.15 8.01
CA LEU A 216 15.97 13.47 7.38
C LEU A 216 17.12 14.33 7.86
N GLY A 217 17.70 15.07 6.91
CA GLY A 217 18.64 16.14 7.16
C GLY A 217 18.10 17.47 6.62
N ARG A 218 18.63 18.57 7.14
CA ARG A 218 18.28 19.93 6.71
C ARG A 218 19.14 20.35 5.52
N LEU A 219 18.51 20.83 4.45
CA LEU A 219 19.23 21.38 3.30
C LEU A 219 19.90 22.72 3.65
N PRO A 220 21.15 22.97 3.18
CA PRO A 220 21.91 24.18 3.47
C PRO A 220 21.12 25.45 3.09
N GLY A 221 21.06 26.42 4.01
CA GLY A 221 20.42 27.72 3.76
C GLY A 221 18.89 27.70 3.68
N THR A 222 18.23 26.56 3.91
CA THR A 222 16.77 26.45 3.86
C THR A 222 16.19 25.95 5.18
N THR A 223 14.87 25.87 5.31
CA THR A 223 14.16 25.21 6.42
C THR A 223 13.57 23.85 6.01
N VAL A 224 14.03 23.30 4.88
CA VAL A 224 13.47 22.09 4.28
C VAL A 224 14.27 20.86 4.72
N TYR A 225 13.56 19.81 5.13
CA TYR A 225 14.14 18.54 5.53
C TYR A 225 13.90 17.49 4.44
N ARG A 226 14.96 16.77 4.06
CA ARG A 226 14.93 15.75 3.00
C ARG A 226 15.75 14.53 3.38
N ASN A 227 15.48 13.42 2.71
CA ASN A 227 16.16 12.15 2.93
C ASN A 227 17.66 12.30 2.65
N ILE A 228 18.49 11.99 3.65
CA ILE A 228 19.96 12.08 3.57
C ILE A 228 20.56 11.14 2.51
N LYS A 229 19.88 10.05 2.17
CA LYS A 229 20.33 9.12 1.12
C LYS A 229 20.17 9.72 -0.27
N GLN A 230 19.17 10.58 -0.45
CA GLN A 230 18.90 11.25 -1.73
C GLN A 230 19.71 12.55 -1.86
N TYR A 231 19.89 13.28 -0.75
CA TYR A 231 20.61 14.56 -0.70
C TYR A 231 21.74 14.46 0.34
N PRO A 232 22.94 14.00 -0.06
CA PRO A 232 24.07 13.82 0.86
C PRO A 232 24.62 15.14 1.44
N GLU A 233 24.28 16.28 0.85
CA GLU A 233 24.61 17.62 1.34
C GLU A 233 23.75 18.09 2.53
N ALA A 234 22.73 17.33 2.92
CA ALA A 234 21.85 17.69 4.02
C ALA A 234 22.54 17.52 5.39
N TYR A 235 22.47 18.55 6.24
CA TYR A 235 23.05 18.54 7.57
C TYR A 235 22.16 17.81 8.58
N ILE A 236 22.79 17.03 9.46
CA ILE A 236 22.14 16.37 10.59
C ILE A 236 22.51 17.14 11.86
N TYR A 237 21.56 17.25 12.78
CA TYR A 237 21.80 17.89 14.07
C TYR A 237 22.30 16.87 15.09
N HIS A 238 23.42 17.18 15.74
CA HIS A 238 23.94 16.31 16.80
C HIS A 238 22.94 16.22 17.97
N GLY A 239 22.71 14.99 18.44
CA GLY A 239 21.75 14.71 19.52
C GLY A 239 20.27 14.70 19.10
N ILE A 240 19.95 14.97 17.83
CA ILE A 240 18.57 14.97 17.31
C ILE A 240 18.48 14.07 16.08
N VAL A 241 17.61 13.06 16.14
CA VAL A 241 17.30 12.21 14.98
C VAL A 241 15.91 12.56 14.47
N ILE A 242 15.80 12.84 13.17
CA ILE A 242 14.54 13.17 12.51
C ILE A 242 14.20 12.02 11.57
N VAL A 243 13.04 11.39 11.77
CA VAL A 243 12.62 10.23 11.01
C VAL A 243 11.25 10.48 10.40
N ARG A 244 11.13 10.26 9.09
CA ARG A 244 9.88 10.32 8.36
C ARG A 244 9.38 8.91 8.06
N ILE A 245 8.11 8.68 8.36
CA ILE A 245 7.42 7.41 8.09
C ILE A 245 6.57 7.61 6.84
N ASP A 246 6.94 6.95 5.74
CA ASP A 246 6.29 7.10 4.44
C ASP A 246 5.15 6.07 4.22
N ALA A 247 4.37 5.77 5.26
CA ALA A 247 3.29 4.78 5.20
C ALA A 247 2.26 4.91 6.34
N PRO A 248 1.05 4.35 6.17
CA PRO A 248 0.12 4.12 7.29
C PRO A 248 0.78 3.26 8.38
N ILE A 249 0.43 3.48 9.64
CA ILE A 249 0.99 2.72 10.78
C ILE A 249 -0.10 1.83 11.36
N TYR A 250 0.08 0.52 11.33
CA TYR A 250 -0.91 -0.41 11.86
C TYR A 250 -0.22 -1.68 12.39
N PHE A 251 -0.99 -2.60 12.95
CA PHE A 251 -0.47 -3.78 13.63
C PHE A 251 0.61 -4.55 12.85
N ALA A 252 0.49 -4.66 11.53
CA ALA A 252 1.43 -5.47 10.74
C ALA A 252 2.83 -4.84 10.56
N ASN A 253 2.96 -3.51 10.65
CA ASN A 253 4.22 -2.82 10.32
C ASN A 253 4.83 -2.04 11.51
N ILE A 254 4.11 -1.87 12.62
CA ILE A 254 4.63 -1.10 13.76
C ILE A 254 5.87 -1.73 14.40
N SER A 255 5.97 -3.05 14.46
CA SER A 255 7.17 -3.74 14.95
C SER A 255 8.39 -3.40 14.10
N TYR A 256 8.22 -3.42 12.77
CA TYR A 256 9.27 -3.03 11.83
C TYR A 256 9.70 -1.58 12.01
N ILE A 257 8.73 -0.67 12.20
CA ILE A 257 9.01 0.75 12.47
C ILE A 257 9.81 0.92 13.77
N LYS A 258 9.40 0.26 14.87
CA LYS A 258 10.14 0.29 16.15
C LYS A 258 11.58 -0.18 15.98
N ASP A 259 11.79 -1.30 15.29
CA ASP A 259 13.14 -1.85 15.09
C ASP A 259 14.02 -0.96 14.22
N ARG A 260 13.45 -0.32 13.18
CA ARG A 260 14.17 0.65 12.36
C ARG A 260 14.54 1.92 13.12
N LEU A 261 13.66 2.43 13.96
CA LEU A 261 13.96 3.58 14.83
C LEU A 261 15.14 3.26 15.76
N ARG A 262 15.12 2.08 16.40
CA ARG A 262 16.23 1.59 17.22
C ARG A 262 17.54 1.44 16.42
N GLU A 263 17.47 1.01 15.17
CA GLU A 263 18.65 0.89 14.30
C GLU A 263 19.24 2.26 13.94
N TYR A 264 18.40 3.26 13.64
CA TYR A 264 18.86 4.63 13.36
C TYR A 264 19.47 5.30 14.59
N GLU A 265 19.00 4.94 15.78
CA GLU A 265 19.65 5.33 17.02
C GLU A 265 21.07 4.77 17.11
N ALA A 266 21.21 3.45 16.98
CA ALA A 266 22.49 2.75 17.17
C ALA A 266 23.55 3.12 16.11
N ARG A 267 23.15 3.47 14.88
CA ARG A 267 24.09 3.83 13.80
C ARG A 267 24.68 5.24 13.95
N SER A 268 24.10 6.09 14.79
CA SER A 268 24.59 7.46 14.99
C SER A 268 25.92 7.52 15.76
N ASP A 269 26.38 6.41 16.35
CA ASP A 269 27.65 6.29 17.07
C ASP A 269 28.91 6.20 16.16
N GLY A 270 28.78 6.11 14.83
CA GLY A 270 29.92 5.66 14.00
C GLY A 270 30.21 6.33 12.65
N THR A 271 29.50 7.38 12.20
CA THR A 271 29.70 7.86 10.81
C THR A 271 29.64 9.38 10.57
N ALA A 272 29.90 10.22 11.58
CA ALA A 272 30.18 11.63 11.35
C ALA A 272 31.63 11.80 10.87
N LYS A 273 31.84 11.82 9.54
CA LYS A 273 33.16 12.08 8.94
C LYS A 273 33.65 13.53 9.07
N HIS A 274 32.89 14.43 9.68
CA HIS A 274 33.31 15.82 9.94
C HIS A 274 32.77 16.30 11.30
N GLY A 275 33.65 16.37 12.30
CA GLY A 275 33.44 17.11 13.54
C GLY A 275 32.83 16.30 14.70
N VAL A 276 33.62 16.18 15.78
CA VAL A 276 33.29 15.82 17.18
C VAL A 276 32.40 14.59 17.39
N GLN A 277 32.96 13.56 18.05
CA GLN A 277 32.27 12.36 18.51
C GLN A 277 30.95 12.72 19.23
N VAL A 278 29.84 12.08 18.86
CA VAL A 278 28.55 12.24 19.53
C VAL A 278 28.11 10.89 20.06
N GLU A 279 28.12 10.72 21.38
CA GLU A 279 27.82 9.43 22.05
C GLU A 279 26.37 9.32 22.56
N LYS A 280 25.47 10.29 22.31
CA LYS A 280 24.08 10.19 22.81
C LYS A 280 23.05 10.99 22.01
N ILE A 281 21.94 10.33 21.68
CA ILE A 281 20.73 10.96 21.15
C ILE A 281 19.85 11.42 22.32
N PHE A 282 19.35 12.65 22.25
CA PHE A 282 18.47 13.24 23.26
C PHE A 282 17.04 13.44 22.74
N TYR A 283 16.87 13.64 21.44
CA TYR A 283 15.57 13.92 20.83
C TYR A 283 15.34 13.08 19.58
N VAL A 284 14.13 12.54 19.46
CA VAL A 284 13.64 11.86 18.27
C VAL A 284 12.41 12.58 17.75
N VAL A 285 12.49 13.14 16.55
CA VAL A 285 11.37 13.83 15.88
C VAL A 285 10.79 12.90 14.82
N ILE A 286 9.54 12.50 14.99
CA ILE A 286 8.81 11.66 14.03
C ILE A 286 7.95 12.55 13.14
N GLU A 287 8.30 12.64 11.86
CA GLU A 287 7.47 13.31 10.86
C GLU A 287 6.39 12.35 10.37
N MET A 288 5.13 12.73 10.63
CA MET A 288 3.93 11.98 10.31
C MET A 288 3.15 12.55 9.12
N ALA A 289 3.70 13.54 8.39
CA ALA A 289 3.02 14.16 7.26
C ALA A 289 2.51 13.14 6.19
N PRO A 290 3.28 12.09 5.84
CA PRO A 290 2.85 11.09 4.86
C PRO A 290 1.97 9.97 5.46
N VAL A 291 1.85 9.91 6.79
CA VAL A 291 1.06 8.89 7.45
C VAL A 291 -0.41 9.23 7.21
N THR A 292 -1.18 8.29 6.67
CA THR A 292 -2.60 8.50 6.35
C THR A 292 -3.54 7.88 7.36
N TYR A 293 -3.11 6.81 8.05
CA TYR A 293 -3.96 6.06 8.98
C TYR A 293 -3.13 5.48 10.12
N ILE A 294 -3.76 5.40 11.30
CA ILE A 294 -3.21 4.72 12.48
C ILE A 294 -4.29 3.87 13.17
N ASP A 295 -3.98 2.61 13.48
CA ASP A 295 -4.88 1.74 14.24
C ASP A 295 -4.62 1.78 15.76
N SER A 296 -5.49 1.13 16.54
CA SER A 296 -5.37 1.09 18.00
C SER A 296 -4.11 0.37 18.47
N SER A 297 -3.68 -0.67 17.76
CA SER A 297 -2.48 -1.44 18.10
C SER A 297 -1.20 -0.62 17.89
N ALA A 298 -1.15 0.17 16.82
CA ALA A 298 -0.07 1.09 16.55
C ALA A 298 -0.02 2.23 17.57
N ALA A 299 -1.17 2.78 17.95
CA ALA A 299 -1.24 3.80 19.00
C ALA A 299 -0.68 3.28 20.34
N GLU A 300 -1.02 2.04 20.73
CA GLU A 300 -0.49 1.43 21.95
C GLU A 300 1.02 1.19 21.85
N ALA A 301 1.50 0.66 20.73
CA ALA A 301 2.92 0.45 20.49
C ALA A 301 3.74 1.76 20.45
N LEU A 302 3.13 2.89 20.04
CA LEU A 302 3.75 4.21 20.18
C LEU A 302 3.88 4.66 21.65
N LYS A 303 2.93 4.31 22.52
CA LYS A 303 3.07 4.58 23.96
C LYS A 303 4.23 3.80 24.55
N GLU A 304 4.33 2.51 24.23
CA GLU A 304 5.45 1.67 24.65
C GLU A 304 6.78 2.27 24.17
N LEU A 305 6.85 2.66 22.89
CA LEU A 305 8.05 3.28 22.33
C LEU A 305 8.42 4.58 23.05
N TYR A 306 7.42 5.42 23.35
CA TYR A 306 7.65 6.64 24.13
C TYR A 306 8.17 6.34 25.55
N GLN A 307 7.60 5.35 26.23
CA GLN A 307 8.08 4.93 27.56
C GLN A 307 9.52 4.39 27.50
N GLU A 308 9.85 3.60 26.48
CA GLU A 308 11.21 3.13 26.22
C GLU A 308 12.20 4.28 25.97
N TYR A 309 11.77 5.35 25.28
CA TYR A 309 12.57 6.56 25.07
C TYR A 309 12.72 7.37 26.34
N LYS A 310 11.64 7.58 27.08
CA LYS A 310 11.64 8.32 28.34
C LYS A 310 12.55 7.65 29.37
N ALA A 311 12.55 6.32 29.47
CA ALA A 311 13.44 5.55 30.34
C ALA A 311 14.94 5.76 30.00
N ARG A 312 15.25 6.08 28.73
CA ARG A 312 16.60 6.36 28.24
C ARG A 312 16.96 7.85 28.23
N ASN A 313 16.07 8.72 28.75
CA ASN A 313 16.18 10.18 28.68
C ASN A 313 16.21 10.72 27.24
N ILE A 314 15.47 10.07 26.35
CA ILE A 314 15.22 10.51 24.98
C ILE A 314 13.80 11.08 24.94
N GLN A 315 13.65 12.31 24.47
CA GLN A 315 12.35 12.93 24.29
C GLN A 315 11.84 12.68 22.86
N MET A 316 10.61 12.20 22.74
CA MET A 316 9.93 12.05 21.46
C MET A 316 9.13 13.32 21.12
N ALA A 317 9.19 13.74 19.86
CA ALA A 317 8.37 14.82 19.30
C ALA A 317 7.66 14.33 18.04
N ILE A 318 6.41 14.75 17.85
CA ILE A 318 5.60 14.42 16.68
C ILE A 318 5.45 15.67 15.81
N SER A 319 5.72 15.54 14.51
CA SER A 319 5.58 16.63 13.55
C SER A 319 4.56 16.31 12.47
N ASN A 320 3.70 17.28 12.19
CA ASN A 320 2.69 17.30 11.13
C ASN A 320 1.77 16.07 11.08
N PRO A 321 1.12 15.66 12.19
CA PRO A 321 0.12 14.60 12.13
C PRO A 321 -1.14 15.10 11.42
N ASN A 322 -1.72 14.28 10.53
CA ASN A 322 -3.02 14.58 9.93
C ASN A 322 -4.14 14.63 11.00
N GLN A 323 -5.24 15.32 10.74
CA GLN A 323 -6.35 15.51 11.68
C GLN A 323 -6.93 14.18 12.19
N GLU A 324 -7.12 13.20 11.31
CA GLU A 324 -7.62 11.88 11.70
C GLU A 324 -6.65 11.16 12.65
N ILE A 325 -5.34 11.26 12.35
CA ILE A 325 -4.28 10.68 13.18
C ILE A 325 -4.25 11.36 14.55
N LEU A 326 -4.27 12.69 14.58
CA LEU A 326 -4.26 13.44 15.83
C LEU A 326 -5.48 13.10 16.71
N SER A 327 -6.66 12.94 16.10
CA SER A 327 -7.87 12.48 16.79
C SER A 327 -7.69 11.08 17.39
N THR A 328 -7.12 10.13 16.64
CA THR A 328 -6.88 8.77 17.14
C THR A 328 -5.83 8.75 18.25
N LEU A 329 -4.73 9.50 18.10
CA LEU A 329 -3.71 9.64 19.13
C LEU A 329 -4.27 10.27 20.42
N ALA A 330 -5.11 11.30 20.31
CA ALA A 330 -5.77 11.91 21.47
C ALA A 330 -6.72 10.94 22.16
N LYS A 331 -7.59 10.25 21.41
CA LYS A 331 -8.51 9.25 21.97
C LYS A 331 -7.80 8.09 22.66
N SER A 332 -6.61 7.73 22.15
CA SER A 332 -5.80 6.66 22.73
C SER A 332 -4.99 7.12 23.96
N GLY A 333 -4.88 8.42 24.25
CA GLY A 333 -4.10 8.95 25.37
C GLY A 333 -2.61 9.19 25.06
N VAL A 334 -2.18 9.03 23.80
CA VAL A 334 -0.78 9.22 23.38
C VAL A 334 -0.40 10.71 23.43
N VAL A 335 -1.34 11.61 23.13
CA VAL A 335 -1.11 13.06 23.15
C VAL A 335 -0.79 13.53 24.57
N GLU A 336 -1.57 13.07 25.55
CA GLU A 336 -1.38 13.38 26.97
C GLU A 336 -0.09 12.77 27.51
N LEU A 337 0.28 11.57 27.05
CA LEU A 337 1.48 10.87 27.50
C LEU A 337 2.77 11.56 27.00
N ILE A 338 2.80 11.96 25.73
CA ILE A 338 3.94 12.64 25.11
C ILE A 338 4.03 14.11 25.58
N GLY A 339 2.89 14.76 25.78
CA GLY A 339 2.79 16.19 26.09
C GLY A 339 2.40 17.00 24.86
N LYS A 340 1.44 17.92 25.01
CA LYS A 340 0.89 18.73 23.92
C LYS A 340 1.93 19.67 23.30
N GLU A 341 2.95 20.03 24.07
CA GLU A 341 4.07 20.88 23.69
C GLU A 341 5.04 20.20 22.70
N TRP A 342 4.99 18.87 22.59
CA TRP A 342 5.84 18.08 21.70
C TRP A 342 5.17 17.73 20.37
N TYR A 343 4.04 18.38 20.06
CA TYR A 343 3.34 18.27 18.79
C TYR A 343 3.54 19.55 17.98
N PHE A 344 4.07 19.41 16.77
CA PHE A 344 4.43 20.53 15.91
C PHE A 344 3.77 20.42 14.55
N VAL A 345 3.48 21.56 13.91
CA VAL A 345 3.00 21.59 12.52
C VAL A 345 4.16 21.39 11.54
N ARG A 346 5.33 21.99 11.82
CA ARG A 346 6.51 21.90 10.96
C ARG A 346 7.65 21.22 11.69
N VAL A 347 8.40 20.39 10.96
CA VAL A 347 9.62 19.73 11.46
C VAL A 347 10.64 20.76 11.93
N HIS A 348 10.74 21.90 11.25
CA HIS A 348 11.67 22.96 11.61
C HIS A 348 11.41 23.52 13.02
N ASP A 349 10.14 23.71 13.39
CA ASP A 349 9.77 24.27 14.68
C ASP A 349 10.11 23.27 15.81
N ALA A 350 9.84 21.97 15.58
CA ALA A 350 10.23 20.90 16.49
C ALA A 350 11.74 20.89 16.75
N VAL A 351 12.54 20.99 15.68
CA VAL A 351 14.00 21.00 15.78
C VAL A 351 14.52 22.23 16.51
N GLN A 352 13.95 23.42 16.27
CA GLN A 352 14.34 24.64 16.98
C GLN A 352 14.11 24.52 18.50
N VAL A 353 12.98 23.94 18.91
CA VAL A 353 12.68 23.68 20.33
C VAL A 353 13.68 22.69 20.92
N CYS A 354 13.93 21.57 20.24
CA CYS A 354 14.93 20.59 20.67
C CYS A 354 16.33 21.21 20.82
N LEU A 355 16.77 22.04 19.86
CA LEU A 355 18.06 22.73 19.91
C LEU A 355 18.15 23.72 21.08
N SER A 356 17.06 24.45 21.34
CA SER A 356 17.00 25.40 22.46
C SER A 356 17.15 24.68 23.81
N HIS A 357 16.53 23.51 23.97
CA HIS A 357 16.69 22.69 25.16
C HIS A 357 18.08 22.05 25.28
N LEU A 358 18.71 21.67 24.16
CA LEU A 358 20.09 21.20 24.17
C LEU A 358 21.05 22.29 24.64
N GLN A 359 20.93 23.50 24.12
CA GLN A 359 21.77 24.65 24.52
C GLN A 359 21.57 25.01 25.99
N GLY A 360 20.33 25.11 26.46
CA GLY A 360 20.04 25.38 27.88
C GLY A 360 20.47 24.28 28.84
N ASN A 361 20.71 23.05 28.37
CA ASN A 361 21.33 21.99 29.16
C ASN A 361 22.85 22.12 29.20
N VAL A 362 23.50 22.43 28.07
CA VAL A 362 24.94 22.68 28.00
C VAL A 362 25.36 23.87 28.88
N ASP A 363 24.59 24.96 28.86
CA ASP A 363 24.87 26.14 29.70
C ASP A 363 24.72 25.83 31.19
N ARG A 364 23.77 24.97 31.58
CA ARG A 364 23.62 24.51 32.97
C ARG A 364 24.75 23.60 33.43
N PHE A 365 25.31 22.77 32.54
CA PHE A 365 26.49 21.94 32.84
C PHE A 365 27.78 22.78 32.96
N ASN A 366 27.94 23.81 32.12
CA ASN A 366 29.09 24.72 32.22
C ASN A 366 29.02 25.60 33.49
N TYR A 367 27.84 26.07 33.89
CA TYR A 367 27.68 26.86 35.13
C TYR A 367 27.82 26.06 36.42
N SER A 368 27.69 24.73 36.37
CA SER A 368 27.91 23.85 37.53
C SER A 368 29.33 23.29 37.61
N SER A 369 30.18 23.58 36.63
CA SER A 369 31.62 23.22 36.62
C SER A 369 32.54 24.43 36.82
N GLU A 370 32.02 25.65 36.82
CA GLU A 370 32.72 26.87 37.25
C GLU A 370 32.18 27.35 38.61
N GLU A 371 32.59 26.69 39.71
CA GLU A 371 32.72 27.44 40.97
C GLU A 371 33.93 28.39 40.81
N PRO A 372 33.79 29.71 41.01
CA PRO A 372 34.94 30.59 41.04
C PRO A 372 35.74 30.33 42.32
N GLU A 373 36.81 29.56 42.20
CA GLU A 373 37.92 29.56 43.15
C GLU A 373 38.57 30.95 43.15
N GLN A 374 38.02 31.89 43.92
CA GLN A 374 38.70 33.13 44.31
C GLN A 374 37.98 33.81 45.49
N ASP A 375 38.47 33.52 46.71
CA ASP A 375 39.02 34.51 47.65
C ASP A 375 38.92 34.02 49.11
N ILE A 376 39.66 32.96 49.46
CA ILE A 376 39.87 32.51 50.85
C ILE A 376 41.12 33.19 51.48
N SER A 377 41.93 33.91 50.70
CA SER A 377 43.17 34.52 51.22
C SER A 377 43.01 35.93 51.81
N ARG A 378 41.80 36.51 51.88
CA ARG A 378 41.58 37.84 52.48
C ARG A 378 40.74 37.89 53.75
N LYS A 379 40.25 36.75 54.27
CA LYS A 379 39.44 36.70 55.51
C LYS A 379 40.16 36.25 56.78
N GLN A 380 41.42 35.82 56.73
CA GLN A 380 42.18 35.48 57.94
C GLN A 380 42.94 36.65 58.59
N SER A 381 43.17 37.77 57.88
CA SER A 381 43.89 38.92 58.46
C SER A 381 43.02 39.93 59.21
N ASN A 382 41.69 39.93 59.00
CA ASN A 382 40.78 40.94 59.58
C ASN A 382 39.87 40.40 60.69
N SER A 383 40.03 39.14 61.12
CA SER A 383 39.23 38.54 62.19
C SER A 383 39.81 38.74 63.60
N SER A 384 41.02 39.30 63.73
CA SER A 384 41.67 39.56 65.02
C SER A 384 41.58 41.01 65.52
N LEU A 385 41.09 41.96 64.70
CA LEU A 385 41.06 43.40 65.05
C LEU A 385 39.65 43.97 65.28
N SER A 386 38.58 43.23 64.96
CA SER A 386 37.19 43.74 65.05
C SER A 386 36.39 43.21 66.25
N LYS A 387 36.92 42.27 67.04
CA LYS A 387 36.23 41.71 68.22
C LYS A 387 36.35 42.55 69.50
N THR A 388 37.00 43.71 69.46
CA THR A 388 37.24 44.54 70.65
C THR A 388 36.36 45.80 70.75
N LEU A 389 35.45 46.06 69.80
CA LEU A 389 34.86 47.42 69.69
C LEU A 389 33.33 47.58 69.62
N PHE A 390 32.51 46.52 69.60
CA PHE A 390 31.05 46.73 69.67
C PHE A 390 30.35 45.77 70.63
N ARG A 391 30.60 46.01 71.92
CA ARG A 391 29.69 45.67 73.02
C ARG A 391 29.02 46.96 73.48
N ARG A 392 27.92 47.36 72.83
CA ARG A 392 26.90 48.33 73.32
C ARG A 392 25.94 48.71 72.20
N LYS A 393 24.72 48.17 72.24
CA LYS A 393 23.47 48.93 72.50
C LYS A 393 22.26 48.08 72.12
N ASP A 394 21.50 47.77 73.15
CA ASP A 394 20.10 47.34 73.12
C ASP A 394 19.16 48.52 72.75
N PHE A 395 17.89 48.16 72.48
CA PHE A 395 16.61 48.90 72.61
C PHE A 395 15.76 49.19 71.35
N GLU A 396 14.50 48.75 71.45
CA GLU A 396 13.21 49.31 70.94
C GLU A 396 12.91 49.30 69.43
N ASP A 397 11.68 49.14 68.92
CA ASP A 397 10.38 48.62 69.39
C ASP A 397 9.37 48.66 68.19
N ALA A 398 8.24 47.98 68.34
CA ALA A 398 6.90 48.30 67.79
C ALA A 398 6.50 48.11 66.29
N SER A 399 5.71 47.04 66.09
CA SER A 399 4.38 46.90 65.42
C SER A 399 3.73 48.00 64.54
N MET A 400 3.18 47.58 63.38
CA MET A 400 1.84 47.86 62.79
C MET A 400 1.79 47.25 61.37
N GLU A 401 0.69 46.93 60.69
CA GLU A 401 -0.64 46.38 60.94
C GLU A 401 -1.18 46.01 59.53
N ARG A 402 -2.05 44.99 59.40
CA ARG A 402 -2.67 44.57 58.12
C ARG A 402 -3.93 45.39 57.83
N GLN A 403 -4.31 45.57 56.56
CA GLN A 403 -5.61 45.12 56.03
C GLN A 403 -5.76 45.24 54.48
N PRO A 404 -6.66 44.45 53.84
CA PRO A 404 -6.75 44.22 52.39
C PRO A 404 -7.96 44.90 51.73
N LEU A 405 -8.03 44.89 50.39
CA LEU A 405 -9.23 45.24 49.61
C LEU A 405 -9.55 44.15 48.57
N ILE A 406 -10.73 43.56 48.75
CA ILE A 406 -11.47 42.64 47.87
C ILE A 406 -12.24 43.48 46.82
N THR A 407 -12.39 42.98 45.59
CA THR A 407 -13.72 42.79 44.96
C THR A 407 -13.63 41.92 43.71
N GLU A 408 -14.34 40.79 43.77
CA GLU A 408 -14.84 40.00 42.64
C GLU A 408 -15.69 40.86 41.70
N ARG A 409 -15.73 40.49 40.41
CA ARG A 409 -16.91 40.70 39.58
C ARG A 409 -17.13 39.51 38.66
N THR A 410 -18.38 39.10 38.65
CA THR A 410 -19.01 37.90 38.13
C THR A 410 -19.18 37.88 36.62
N GLU A 411 -19.35 36.64 36.16
CA GLU A 411 -19.90 36.12 34.90
C GLU A 411 -21.07 36.92 34.31
N ASP A 412 -21.09 36.96 32.97
CA ASP A 412 -22.26 36.76 32.10
C ASP A 412 -21.79 35.97 30.86
#